data_AF-A0A953TH44-F1
#
_entry.id   AF-A0A953TH44-F1
#
_cell.length_a   1.000
_cell.length_b   1.000
_cell.length_c   1.000
_cell.angle_alpha   90.00
_cell.angle_beta   90.00
_cell.angle_gamma   90.00
#
_symmetry.space_group_name_H-M   'P 1'
#
loop_
_entity.id
_entity.type
_entity.pdbx_description
1 polymer ?
#
loop_
_entity_poly.entity_id
_entity_poly.type
_entity_poly.pdbx_seq_one_letter_code
_entity_poly.pdbx_strand_id
1 'polypeptide(L)'
;MNFTVGDRVRITYNGESVEGEIFMAAPDGLSLTLTFEEYLGGYMNLMPVMWLNNQYVDLLLAEPVEIRPICRILEWPEPVALANV
;
A
#
# COMPACT_ATOMS: atom_id res chain seq x y z
N MET A 1 -2.07 -11.74 -4.25
CA MET A 1 -1.11 -11.38 -3.18
C MET A 1 -1.95 -11.10 -1.96
N ASN A 2 -1.67 -11.71 -0.80
CA ASN A 2 -2.51 -11.51 0.38
C ASN A 2 -1.92 -10.37 1.20
N PHE A 3 -2.72 -9.32 1.39
CA PHE A 3 -2.42 -8.21 2.29
C PHE A 3 -2.83 -8.57 3.72
N THR A 4 -2.02 -8.16 4.68
CA THR A 4 -2.25 -8.36 6.11
C THR A 4 -2.23 -7.03 6.84
N VAL A 5 -2.94 -6.95 7.96
CA VAL A 5 -2.95 -5.74 8.80
C VAL A 5 -1.53 -5.39 9.22
N GLY A 6 -1.13 -4.13 9.05
CA GLY A 6 0.22 -3.66 9.30
C GLY A 6 1.14 -3.59 8.08
N ASP A 7 0.73 -4.16 6.93
CA ASP A 7 1.55 -4.09 5.73
C ASP A 7 1.68 -2.65 5.23
N ARG A 8 2.93 -2.20 5.03
CA ARG A 8 3.22 -0.92 4.38
C ARG A 8 3.06 -1.04 2.87
N VAL A 9 2.29 -0.12 2.30
CA VAL A 9 1.92 -0.15 0.89
C VAL A 9 2.04 1.23 0.25
N ARG A 10 2.29 1.24 -1.05
CA ARG A 10 2.08 2.40 -1.90
C ARG A 10 0.67 2.30 -2.47
N ILE A 11 -0.11 3.35 -2.25
CA ILE A 11 -1.48 3.48 -2.70
C ILE A 11 -1.48 4.47 -3.85
N THR A 12 -1.98 4.08 -5.01
CA THR A 12 -2.12 4.96 -6.17
C THR A 12 -3.59 5.09 -6.54
N TYR A 13 -4.07 6.33 -6.62
CA TYR A 13 -5.45 6.67 -6.92
C TYR A 13 -5.49 7.89 -7.82
N ASN A 14 -6.19 7.81 -8.96
CA ASN A 14 -6.28 8.89 -9.96
C ASN A 14 -4.92 9.50 -10.39
N GLY A 15 -3.87 8.67 -10.43
CA GLY A 15 -2.53 9.06 -10.85
C GLY A 15 -1.64 9.66 -9.76
N GLU A 16 -2.19 9.90 -8.57
CA GLU A 16 -1.45 10.33 -7.38
C GLU A 16 -1.09 9.11 -6.53
N SER A 17 0.07 9.15 -5.87
CA SER A 17 0.51 8.07 -4.98
C SER A 17 0.90 8.60 -3.61
N VAL A 18 0.52 7.85 -2.57
CA VAL A 18 0.95 8.07 -1.18
C VAL A 18 1.47 6.77 -0.57
N GLU A 19 2.25 6.87 0.49
CA GLU A 19 2.55 5.72 1.34
C GLU A 19 1.49 5.57 2.43
N GLY A 20 1.16 4.33 2.75
CA GLY A 20 0.16 4.01 3.75
C GLY A 20 0.34 2.62 4.32
N GLU A 21 -0.69 2.17 5.01
CA GLU A 21 -0.75 0.90 5.73
C GLU A 21 -2.10 0.22 5.52
N ILE A 22 -2.10 -1.11 5.53
CA ILE A 22 -3.32 -1.91 5.66
C ILE A 22 -3.80 -1.84 7.11
N PHE A 23 -4.83 -1.04 7.37
CA PHE A 23 -5.43 -0.89 8.70
C PHE A 23 -6.37 -2.05 9.06
N MET A 24 -7.17 -2.50 8.09
CA MET A 24 -8.02 -3.69 8.23
C MET A 24 -7.98 -4.51 6.96
N ALA A 25 -8.04 -5.83 7.11
CA ALA A 25 -8.15 -6.76 5.98
C ALA A 25 -9.17 -7.84 6.31
N ALA A 26 -10.10 -8.11 5.39
CA ALA A 26 -10.96 -9.28 5.50
C ALA A 26 -10.13 -10.57 5.35
N PRO A 27 -10.54 -11.69 5.99
CA PRO A 27 -9.79 -12.95 5.92
C PRO A 27 -9.60 -13.51 4.51
N ASP A 28 -10.49 -13.16 3.57
CA ASP A 28 -10.45 -13.54 2.16
C ASP A 28 -9.66 -12.54 1.28
N GLY A 29 -9.21 -11.43 1.85
CA GLY A 29 -8.50 -10.36 1.14
C GLY A 29 -9.38 -9.54 0.19
N LEU A 30 -10.70 -9.77 0.17
CA LEU A 30 -11.61 -9.12 -0.77
C LEU A 30 -11.97 -7.70 -0.36
N SER A 31 -11.84 -7.34 0.92
CA SER A 31 -11.99 -5.96 1.38
C SER A 31 -10.84 -5.57 2.28
N LEU A 32 -10.37 -4.34 2.09
CA LEU A 32 -9.30 -3.74 2.88
C LEU A 32 -9.72 -2.33 3.31
N THR A 33 -9.18 -1.87 4.41
CA THR A 33 -9.17 -0.45 4.79
C THR A 33 -7.73 0.01 4.79
N LEU A 34 -7.44 1.02 3.99
CA LEU A 34 -6.12 1.65 3.89
C LEU A 34 -6.08 2.88 4.78
N THR A 35 -4.94 3.13 5.41
CA THR A 35 -4.67 4.40 6.10
C THR A 35 -3.39 5.05 5.60
N PHE A 36 -3.36 6.39 5.58
CA PHE A 36 -2.24 7.20 5.10
C PHE A 36 -2.31 8.59 5.75
N GLU A 37 -1.28 9.43 5.67
CA GLU A 37 -1.30 10.76 6.30
C GLU A 37 -1.58 11.89 5.31
N GLU A 38 -1.29 11.65 4.03
CA GLU A 38 -1.39 12.64 2.97
C GLU A 38 -2.81 12.72 2.39
N TYR A 39 -3.15 13.83 1.72
CA TYR A 39 -4.42 13.91 0.99
C TYR A 39 -4.31 13.14 -0.33
N LEU A 40 -5.29 12.28 -0.64
CA LEU A 40 -5.29 11.47 -1.86
C LEU A 40 -6.67 11.48 -2.50
N GLY A 41 -6.84 12.20 -3.62
CA GLY A 41 -8.05 12.18 -4.45
C GLY A 41 -9.39 12.36 -3.70
N GLY A 42 -9.46 13.25 -2.70
CA GLY A 42 -10.70 13.46 -1.93
C GLY A 42 -10.73 12.76 -0.58
N TYR A 43 -9.84 11.79 -0.38
CA TYR A 43 -9.69 11.09 0.88
C TYR A 43 -8.69 11.79 1.80
N MET A 44 -9.04 11.79 3.08
CA MET A 44 -8.16 12.19 4.17
C MET A 44 -8.06 11.02 5.13
N ASN A 45 -6.84 10.54 5.34
CA ASN A 45 -6.44 9.49 6.28
C ASN A 45 -6.84 8.06 5.98
N LEU A 46 -7.99 7.81 5.35
CA LEU A 46 -8.55 6.48 5.26
C LEU A 46 -9.29 6.25 3.95
N MET A 47 -9.10 5.09 3.34
CA MET A 47 -9.78 4.68 2.10
C MET A 47 -10.19 3.21 2.20
N PRO A 48 -11.50 2.90 2.27
CA PRO A 48 -11.98 1.54 2.19
C PRO A 48 -12.03 1.09 0.73
N VAL A 49 -11.54 -0.12 0.46
CA VAL A 49 -11.44 -0.67 -0.90
C VAL A 49 -11.96 -2.10 -0.95
N MET A 50 -12.40 -2.51 -2.14
CA MET A 50 -12.87 -3.88 -2.41
C MET A 50 -12.26 -4.42 -3.69
N TRP A 51 -11.91 -5.72 -3.67
CA TRP A 51 -11.44 -6.44 -4.83
C TRP A 51 -12.62 -6.83 -5.72
N LEU A 52 -12.75 -6.18 -6.88
CA LEU A 52 -13.79 -6.43 -7.88
C LEU A 52 -13.16 -6.49 -9.26
N ASN A 53 -13.58 -7.44 -10.10
CA ASN A 53 -13.13 -7.56 -11.49
C ASN A 53 -11.59 -7.51 -11.66
N ASN A 54 -10.87 -8.18 -10.77
CA ASN A 54 -9.40 -8.31 -10.79
C ASN A 54 -8.62 -7.01 -10.49
N GLN A 55 -9.21 -6.08 -9.74
CA GLN A 55 -8.55 -4.89 -9.22
C GLN A 55 -9.19 -4.44 -7.89
N TYR A 56 -8.49 -3.65 -7.09
CA TYR A 56 -9.11 -2.93 -5.99
C TYR A 56 -9.83 -1.69 -6.52
N VAL A 57 -11.00 -1.40 -5.96
CA VAL A 57 -11.74 -0.17 -6.21
C VAL A 57 -12.07 0.51 -4.89
N ASP A 58 -12.10 1.84 -4.89
CA ASP A 58 -12.55 2.60 -3.73
C ASP A 58 -14.07 2.43 -3.55
N LEU A 59 -14.54 2.35 -2.30
CA LEU A 59 -15.96 2.10 -2.03
C LEU A 59 -16.85 3.35 -2.11
N LEU A 60 -16.28 4.56 -2.23
CA LEU A 60 -17.07 5.80 -2.30
C LEU A 60 -17.47 6.11 -3.75
N LEU A 61 -16.54 5.98 -4.69
CA LEU A 61 -16.65 6.40 -6.07
C LEU A 61 -16.54 5.23 -7.07
N ALA A 62 -16.21 4.02 -6.60
CA ALA A 62 -16.04 2.82 -7.41
C ALA A 62 -14.94 2.96 -8.49
N GLU A 63 -13.95 3.80 -8.23
CA GLU A 63 -12.80 4.04 -9.08
C GLU A 63 -11.62 3.12 -8.72
N PRO A 64 -10.76 2.77 -9.68
CA PRO A 64 -9.65 1.87 -9.45
C PRO A 64 -8.63 2.43 -8.45
N VAL A 65 -8.15 1.57 -7.54
CA VAL A 65 -7.06 1.84 -6.62
C VAL A 65 -5.98 0.79 -6.83
N GLU A 66 -4.77 1.24 -7.06
CA GLU A 66 -3.61 0.35 -7.11
C GLU A 66 -2.92 0.30 -5.74
N ILE A 67 -2.67 -0.92 -5.26
CA ILE A 67 -2.03 -1.17 -3.96
C ILE A 67 -0.82 -2.05 -4.22
N ARG A 68 0.37 -1.53 -3.93
CA ARG A 68 1.63 -2.25 -4.10
C ARG A 68 2.38 -2.33 -2.76
N PRO A 69 2.95 -3.48 -2.38
CA PRO A 69 3.78 -3.56 -1.18
C PRO A 69 5.02 -2.69 -1.32
N ILE A 70 5.42 -2.04 -0.22
CA ILE A 70 6.72 -1.37 -0.14
C ILE A 70 7.71 -2.40 0.40
N CYS A 71 8.62 -2.89 -0.45
CA CYS A 71 9.66 -3.81 -0.01
C CYS A 71 10.55 -3.14 1.05
N ARG A 72 10.76 -3.83 2.18
CA ARG A 72 11.79 -3.42 3.15
C ARG A 72 13.16 -3.81 2.58
N ILE A 73 14.11 -2.89 2.58
CA ILE A 73 15.53 -3.23 2.38
C ILE A 73 15.94 -4.05 3.60
N LEU A 74 16.24 -5.33 3.42
CA LEU A 74 16.50 -6.24 4.54
C LEU A 74 17.89 -6.05 5.15
N GLU A 75 18.89 -5.58 4.40
CA GLU A 75 20.18 -5.08 4.88
C GLU A 75 20.98 -4.58 3.66
N TRP A 76 21.69 -3.46 3.80
CA TRP A 76 22.69 -3.03 2.83
C TRP A 76 23.98 -3.81 3.10
N PRO A 77 24.66 -4.42 2.12
CA PRO A 77 25.91 -5.12 2.41
C PRO A 77 26.89 -4.12 3.03
N GLU A 78 27.46 -4.46 4.19
CA GLU A 78 28.48 -3.61 4.80
C GLU A 78 29.58 -3.33 3.78
N PRO A 79 30.07 -2.08 3.68
CA PRO A 79 31.18 -1.78 2.81
C PRO A 79 32.33 -2.71 3.19
N VAL A 80 32.73 -3.61 2.27
CA VAL A 80 33.94 -4.40 2.43
C VAL A 80 35.05 -3.38 2.62
N ALA A 81 35.58 -3.29 3.84
CA ALA A 81 36.75 -2.48 4.11
C ALA A 81 37.80 -2.90 3.09
N LEU A 82 38.14 -2.01 2.16
CA LEU A 82 39.23 -2.24 1.23
C LEU A 82 40.48 -2.38 2.09
N ALA A 83 40.86 -3.63 2.35
CA ALA A 83 42.11 -3.94 3.02
C ALA A 83 43.25 -3.50 2.08
N ASN A 84 43.85 -2.37 2.43
CA ASN A 84 45.21 -1.91 2.15
C ASN A 84 45.79 -2.20 0.75
N VAL A 85 45.99 -1.14 -0.03
CA VAL A 85 47.22 -0.96 -0.84
C VAL A 85 47.73 0.46 -0.65
#